data_AF-A0A7R9KAD8-F1
#
_entry.id   AF-A0A7R9KAD8-F1
#
_cell.length_a   1.000
_cell.length_b   1.000
_cell.length_c   1.000
_cell.angle_alpha   90.00
_cell.angle_beta   90.00
_cell.angle_gamma   90.00
#
_symmetry.space_group_name_H-M   'P 1'
#
loop_
_entity.id
_entity.type
_entity.pdbx_description
1 polymer ?
#
loop_
_entity_poly.entity_id
_entity_poly.type
_entity_poly.pdbx_seq_one_letter_code
_entity_poly.pdbx_strand_id
1 'polypeptide(L)'
;MFQRAISQSGSVLNPWAYVDTASAQIRARQLTRLLGYSAGDNDNIYNFLMGASAENITLQQSNVTTERRASESLAFVPTVERETGSGGEVFLPATPLEILKSGNFTRVPYITGFCSAEGKGLVSTIPPNTWDQVNNDFEGFLPYDLNLTIGTTESQHAAALVKKTYFGNETASIANVEQYIK
;
A
#
# COMPACT_ATOMS: atom_id res chain seq x y z
N MET A 1 -3.00 23.75 -15.14
CA MET A 1 -4.06 23.32 -14.20
C MET A 1 -3.90 23.92 -12.79
N PHE A 2 -2.70 24.28 -12.32
CA PHE A 2 -2.50 24.98 -11.03
C PHE A 2 -1.16 25.74 -11.03
N GLN A 3 -0.96 26.65 -10.07
CA GLN A 3 0.29 27.44 -9.94
C GLN A 3 1.12 27.07 -8.72
N ARG A 4 0.54 26.39 -7.72
CA ARG A 4 1.17 25.95 -6.46
C ARG A 4 0.45 24.71 -5.96
N ALA A 5 1.11 23.91 -5.13
CA ALA A 5 0.53 22.71 -4.52
C ALA A 5 0.94 22.57 -3.05
N ILE A 6 0.05 22.00 -2.23
CA ILE A 6 0.30 21.62 -0.85
C ILE A 6 -0.13 20.16 -0.69
N SER A 7 0.74 19.30 -0.18
CA SER A 7 0.38 17.94 0.26
C SER A 7 0.54 17.81 1.76
N GLN A 8 -0.50 17.34 2.44
CA GLN A 8 -0.53 17.22 3.90
C GLN A 8 -0.60 15.74 4.27
N SER A 9 0.42 15.26 5.01
CA SER A 9 0.46 13.90 5.55
C SER A 9 0.40 12.79 4.49
N GLY A 10 0.86 13.08 3.27
CA GLY A 10 0.83 12.15 2.14
C GLY A 10 1.81 12.52 1.03
N SER A 11 2.31 11.50 0.37
CA SER A 11 3.27 11.54 -0.73
C SER A 11 3.04 10.36 -1.66
N VAL A 12 3.36 10.55 -2.94
CA VAL A 12 3.39 9.47 -3.93
C VAL A 12 4.43 8.39 -3.62
N LEU A 13 5.34 8.66 -2.67
CA LEU A 13 6.34 7.72 -2.18
C LEU A 13 5.90 6.96 -0.92
N ASN A 14 4.69 7.20 -0.40
CA ASN A 14 4.19 6.35 0.67
C ASN A 14 3.91 4.94 0.12
N PRO A 15 4.22 3.87 0.88
CA PRO A 15 4.00 2.51 0.43
C PRO A 15 2.50 2.17 0.28
N TRP A 16 1.59 2.96 0.86
CA TRP A 16 0.15 2.77 0.64
C TRP A 16 -0.39 3.54 -0.58
N ALA A 17 0.41 4.37 -1.25
CA ALA A 17 -0.07 5.30 -2.28
C ALA A 17 0.05 4.78 -3.73
N TYR A 18 0.76 3.67 -3.95
CA TYR A 18 1.02 3.11 -5.28
C TYR A 18 1.12 1.59 -5.21
N VAL A 19 0.69 0.90 -6.26
CA VAL A 19 0.90 -0.55 -6.41
C VAL A 19 1.42 -0.85 -7.81
N ASP A 20 2.28 -1.85 -7.95
CA ASP A 20 2.75 -2.27 -9.27
C ASP A 20 1.63 -2.94 -10.08
N THR A 21 1.75 -2.90 -11.40
CA THR A 21 0.72 -3.39 -12.31
C THR A 21 0.42 -4.88 -12.14
N ALA A 22 1.42 -5.70 -11.78
CA ALA A 22 1.20 -7.13 -11.60
C ALA A 22 0.38 -7.39 -10.33
N SER A 23 0.72 -6.73 -9.23
CA SER A 23 -0.05 -6.77 -7.99
C SER A 23 -1.48 -6.24 -8.18
N ALA A 24 -1.66 -5.14 -8.92
CA ALA A 24 -3.00 -4.62 -9.26
C ALA A 24 -3.85 -5.67 -10.02
N GLN A 25 -3.24 -6.36 -11.00
CA GLN A 25 -3.92 -7.43 -11.76
C GLN A 25 -4.26 -8.64 -10.90
N ILE A 26 -3.37 -9.03 -9.97
CA ILE A 26 -3.63 -10.10 -9.01
C ILE A 26 -4.83 -9.74 -8.13
N ARG A 27 -4.87 -8.51 -7.60
CA ARG A 27 -5.97 -8.03 -6.75
C ARG A 27 -7.30 -7.97 -7.51
N ALA A 28 -7.30 -7.53 -8.77
CA ALA A 28 -8.49 -7.54 -9.63
C ALA A 28 -9.03 -8.98 -9.85
N ARG A 29 -8.15 -9.93 -10.14
CA ARG A 29 -8.52 -11.36 -10.27
C ARG A 29 -8.99 -11.97 -8.96
N GLN A 30 -8.42 -11.56 -7.83
CA GLN A 30 -8.86 -12.01 -6.51
C GLN A 30 -10.25 -11.47 -6.18
N LEU A 31 -10.54 -10.22 -6.51
CA LEU A 31 -11.87 -9.65 -6.37
C LEU A 31 -12.91 -10.46 -7.16
N THR A 32 -12.65 -10.79 -8.42
CA THR A 32 -13.61 -11.60 -9.19
C THR A 32 -13.83 -12.96 -8.56
N ARG A 33 -12.78 -13.61 -8.03
CA ARG A 33 -12.91 -14.90 -7.33
C ARG A 33 -13.79 -14.79 -6.09
N LEU A 34 -13.63 -13.74 -5.29
CA LEU A 34 -14.47 -13.47 -4.12
C LEU A 34 -15.94 -13.22 -4.51
N LEU A 35 -16.17 -12.69 -5.71
CA LEU A 35 -17.48 -12.51 -6.31
C LEU A 35 -18.02 -13.76 -7.03
N GLY A 36 -17.30 -14.90 -6.94
CA GLY A 36 -17.72 -16.18 -7.53
C GLY A 36 -17.28 -16.41 -8.98
N TYR A 37 -16.30 -15.66 -9.49
CA TYR A 37 -15.82 -15.75 -10.87
C TYR A 37 -14.29 -15.92 -10.96
N SER A 38 -13.84 -17.09 -11.40
CA SER A 38 -12.42 -17.48 -11.33
C SER A 38 -11.71 -17.68 -12.68
N ALA A 39 -12.43 -17.53 -13.80
CA ALA A 39 -11.92 -17.82 -15.15
C ALA A 39 -11.79 -16.55 -15.99
N GLY A 40 -11.06 -16.64 -17.11
CA GLY A 40 -11.10 -15.61 -18.14
C GLY A 40 -9.88 -14.69 -18.24
N ASP A 41 -9.77 -14.09 -19.42
CA ASP A 41 -8.82 -13.04 -19.74
C ASP A 41 -9.26 -11.68 -19.17
N ASN A 42 -8.53 -10.62 -19.50
CA ASN A 42 -8.83 -9.28 -19.00
C ASN A 42 -10.20 -8.76 -19.47
N ASP A 43 -10.64 -9.12 -20.68
CA ASP A 43 -11.93 -8.67 -21.22
C ASP A 43 -13.09 -9.37 -20.52
N ASN A 44 -12.93 -10.67 -20.21
CA ASN A 44 -13.92 -11.40 -19.42
C ASN A 44 -14.05 -10.82 -18.00
N ILE A 45 -12.91 -10.51 -17.36
CA ILE A 45 -12.88 -9.89 -16.03
C ILE A 45 -13.57 -8.53 -16.05
N TYR A 46 -13.25 -7.69 -17.03
CA TYR A 46 -13.88 -6.37 -17.20
C TYR A 46 -15.39 -6.50 -17.33
N ASN A 47 -15.88 -7.35 -18.25
CA ASN A 47 -17.31 -7.52 -18.48
C ASN A 47 -18.03 -8.09 -17.26
N PHE A 48 -17.40 -9.02 -16.53
CA PHE A 48 -17.96 -9.55 -15.29
C PHE A 48 -18.09 -8.45 -14.23
N LEU A 49 -17.04 -7.65 -14.00
CA LEU A 49 -17.06 -6.57 -13.01
C LEU A 49 -18.05 -5.46 -13.39
N MET A 50 -18.21 -5.15 -14.67
CA MET A 50 -19.20 -4.19 -15.15
C MET A 50 -20.65 -4.65 -14.92
N GLY A 51 -20.90 -5.96 -14.83
CA GLY A 51 -22.19 -6.53 -14.49
C GLY A 51 -22.41 -6.77 -12.98
N ALA A 52 -21.36 -6.67 -12.16
CA ALA A 52 -21.44 -6.89 -10.72
C ALA A 52 -22.04 -5.67 -10.01
N SER A 53 -22.70 -5.89 -8.85
CA SER A 53 -23.20 -4.78 -8.05
C SER A 53 -22.06 -4.01 -7.38
N ALA A 54 -22.18 -2.69 -7.35
CA ALA A 54 -21.23 -1.83 -6.65
C ALA A 54 -21.13 -2.18 -5.16
N GLU A 55 -22.23 -2.59 -4.54
CA GLU A 55 -22.28 -3.07 -3.15
C GLU A 55 -21.39 -4.31 -2.95
N ASN A 56 -21.53 -5.34 -3.78
CA ASN A 56 -20.73 -6.54 -3.64
C ASN A 56 -19.23 -6.27 -3.88
N ILE A 57 -18.90 -5.42 -4.85
CA ILE A 57 -17.52 -4.97 -5.06
C ILE A 57 -16.99 -4.29 -3.79
N THR A 58 -17.76 -3.35 -3.23
CA THR A 58 -17.36 -2.58 -2.05
C THR A 58 -17.18 -3.47 -0.82
N LEU A 59 -18.04 -4.47 -0.62
CA LEU A 59 -17.96 -5.41 0.50
C LEU A 59 -16.76 -6.36 0.39
N GLN A 60 -16.31 -6.68 -0.82
CA GLN A 60 -15.23 -7.65 -1.05
C GLN A 60 -13.86 -6.99 -1.29
N GLN A 61 -13.80 -5.70 -1.60
CA GLN A 61 -12.55 -5.04 -2.02
C GLN A 61 -11.42 -5.17 -0.99
N SER A 62 -11.71 -5.13 0.32
CA SER A 62 -10.68 -5.23 1.37
C SER A 62 -10.13 -6.65 1.53
N ASN A 63 -10.82 -7.66 1.00
CA ASN A 63 -10.45 -9.07 1.15
C ASN A 63 -9.50 -9.55 0.02
N VAL A 64 -9.12 -8.66 -0.90
CA VAL A 64 -8.22 -8.99 -2.03
C VAL A 64 -6.75 -9.01 -1.63
N THR A 65 -6.40 -8.42 -0.50
CA THR A 65 -5.03 -8.37 0.00
C THR A 65 -4.77 -9.59 0.86
N THR A 66 -3.78 -10.39 0.51
CA THR A 66 -3.37 -11.57 1.28
C THR A 66 -2.44 -11.16 2.43
N GLU A 67 -2.95 -10.34 3.37
CA GLU A 67 -2.51 -9.98 4.74
C GLU A 67 -1.03 -10.00 5.18
N ARG A 68 -0.02 -10.24 4.34
CA ARG A 68 1.34 -10.47 4.81
C ARG A 68 2.08 -9.18 5.13
N ARG A 69 1.64 -8.02 4.63
CA ARG A 69 2.31 -6.74 4.84
C ARG A 69 1.35 -5.66 5.31
N ALA A 70 1.65 -5.06 6.46
CA ALA A 70 0.86 -3.95 7.03
C ALA A 70 0.78 -2.73 6.08
N SER A 71 1.78 -2.55 5.21
CA SER A 71 1.79 -1.49 4.19
C SER A 71 0.73 -1.66 3.10
N GLU A 72 0.12 -2.84 2.94
CA GLU A 72 -0.90 -3.13 1.92
C GLU A 72 -2.33 -2.79 2.37
N SER A 73 -2.49 -1.88 3.34
CA SER A 73 -3.78 -1.50 3.93
C SER A 73 -4.85 -0.99 2.93
N LEU A 74 -4.46 -0.56 1.73
CA LEU A 74 -5.36 -0.13 0.67
C LEU A 74 -5.30 -1.10 -0.52
N ALA A 75 -6.46 -1.68 -0.84
CA ALA A 75 -6.61 -2.71 -1.87
C ALA A 75 -6.44 -2.18 -3.30
N PHE A 76 -7.12 -1.08 -3.62
CA PHE A 76 -7.10 -0.47 -4.96
C PHE A 76 -6.57 0.95 -4.84
N VAL A 77 -5.37 1.16 -5.38
CA VAL A 77 -4.62 2.43 -5.36
C VAL A 77 -4.03 2.66 -6.76
N PRO A 78 -3.50 3.86 -7.07
CA PRO A 78 -2.88 4.14 -8.36
C PRO A 78 -1.83 3.10 -8.78
N THR A 79 -1.83 2.74 -10.07
CA THR A 79 -0.84 1.89 -10.74
C THR A 79 -0.46 2.54 -12.06
N VAL A 80 0.68 2.16 -12.64
CA VAL A 80 1.05 2.58 -14.00
C VAL A 80 -0.01 2.12 -15.01
N GLU A 81 -0.37 3.03 -15.90
CA GLU A 81 -1.29 2.85 -17.01
C GLU A 81 -0.53 2.76 -18.34
N ARG A 82 -1.12 2.07 -19.31
CA ARG A 82 -0.59 2.01 -20.67
C ARG A 82 -1.66 2.49 -21.62
N GLU A 83 -1.23 3.16 -22.69
CA GLU A 83 -2.11 3.50 -23.79
C GLU A 83 -2.73 2.23 -24.39
N THR A 84 -4.05 2.17 -24.38
CA THR A 84 -4.83 1.05 -24.92
C THR A 84 -5.35 1.34 -26.33
N GLY A 85 -5.04 2.52 -26.89
CA GLY A 85 -5.53 2.93 -28.22
C GLY A 85 -7.02 3.26 -28.28
N SER A 86 -7.73 3.19 -27.14
CA SER A 86 -9.16 3.52 -27.01
C SER A 86 -9.43 5.01 -26.76
N GLY A 87 -8.40 5.87 -26.87
CA GLY A 87 -8.52 7.31 -26.68
C GLY A 87 -8.70 7.77 -25.23
N GLY A 88 -8.39 6.90 -24.26
CA GLY A 88 -8.38 7.27 -22.83
C GLY A 88 -7.15 8.11 -22.49
N GLU A 89 -7.30 9.03 -21.54
CA GLU A 89 -6.17 9.78 -21.00
C GLU A 89 -5.35 8.90 -20.05
N VAL A 90 -4.05 8.77 -20.29
CA VAL A 90 -3.13 8.13 -19.35
C VAL A 90 -2.78 9.10 -18.23
N PHE A 91 -3.27 8.83 -17.01
CA PHE A 91 -2.98 9.68 -15.86
C PHE A 91 -1.59 9.41 -15.28
N LEU A 92 -1.23 8.14 -15.07
CA LEU A 92 0.08 7.75 -14.51
C LEU A 92 0.90 6.88 -15.50
N PRO A 93 1.74 7.47 -16.36
CA PRO A 93 2.44 6.75 -17.44
C PRO A 93 3.67 5.94 -16.99
N ALA A 94 4.19 6.19 -15.79
CA ALA A 94 5.37 5.55 -15.22
C ALA A 94 5.28 5.55 -13.70
N THR A 95 6.15 4.81 -13.01
CA THR A 95 6.10 4.76 -11.55
C THR A 95 6.38 6.16 -10.97
N PRO A 96 5.82 6.50 -9.79
CA PRO A 96 6.09 7.80 -9.17
C PRO A 96 7.58 8.11 -9.01
N LEU A 97 8.39 7.10 -8.68
CA LEU A 97 9.84 7.27 -8.52
C LEU A 97 10.54 7.60 -9.85
N GLU A 98 10.12 6.97 -10.96
CA GLU A 98 10.67 7.27 -12.30
C GLU A 98 10.27 8.68 -12.76
N ILE A 99 9.03 9.10 -12.53
CA ILE A 99 8.56 10.45 -12.85
C ILE A 99 9.38 11.49 -12.06
N LEU A 100 9.57 11.27 -10.75
CA LEU A 100 10.36 12.16 -9.91
C LEU A 100 11.83 12.23 -10.37
N LYS A 101 12.46 11.09 -10.68
CA LYS A 101 13.85 11.02 -11.15
C LYS A 101 14.06 11.66 -12.52
N SER A 102 13.10 11.47 -13.44
CA SER A 102 13.17 12.08 -14.78
C SER A 102 12.96 13.60 -14.75
N GLY A 103 12.33 14.12 -13.70
CA GLY A 103 11.96 15.53 -13.63
C GLY A 103 10.80 15.91 -14.56
N ASN A 104 10.14 14.91 -15.18
CA ASN A 104 9.03 15.09 -16.11
C ASN A 104 7.69 15.23 -15.36
N PHE A 105 7.59 16.29 -14.57
CA PHE A 105 6.38 16.66 -13.85
C PHE A 105 6.24 18.18 -13.83
N THR A 106 5.05 18.67 -13.53
CA THR A 106 4.81 20.11 -13.45
C THR A 106 5.58 20.70 -12.27
N ARG A 107 6.52 21.61 -12.54
CA ARG A 107 7.33 22.29 -11.52
C ARG A 107 6.62 23.54 -11.03
N VAL A 108 6.04 23.45 -9.83
CA VAL A 108 5.45 24.58 -9.10
C VAL A 108 6.01 24.63 -7.69
N PRO A 109 5.93 25.79 -6.99
CA PRO A 109 6.15 25.81 -5.56
C PRO A 109 5.29 24.76 -4.86
N TYR A 110 5.94 23.93 -4.05
CA TYR A 110 5.34 22.79 -3.39
C TYR A 110 5.65 22.83 -1.90
N ILE A 111 4.61 22.75 -1.08
CA ILE A 111 4.73 22.60 0.38
C ILE A 111 4.29 21.19 0.73
N THR A 112 5.09 20.50 1.53
CA THR A 112 4.75 19.20 2.10
C THR A 112 5.10 19.17 3.57
N GLY A 113 4.37 18.37 4.34
CA GLY A 113 4.58 18.23 5.77
C GLY A 113 3.82 17.05 6.34
N PHE A 114 4.21 16.68 7.54
CA PHE A 114 3.60 15.63 8.36
C PHE A 114 3.59 16.09 9.82
N CYS A 115 2.71 15.51 10.62
CA CYS A 115 2.66 15.74 12.05
C CYS A 115 3.74 14.90 12.76
N SER A 116 4.24 15.34 13.92
CA SER A 116 5.20 14.53 14.67
C SER A 116 4.59 13.16 15.04
N ALA A 117 3.32 13.11 15.45
CA ALA A 117 2.67 11.89 15.89
C ALA A 117 1.62 11.29 14.89
N GLU A 118 1.89 11.26 13.58
CA GLU A 118 0.96 10.70 12.55
C GLU A 118 0.42 9.31 12.89
N GLY A 119 1.31 8.41 13.36
CA GLY A 119 0.97 7.03 13.68
C GLY A 119 0.04 6.88 14.90
N LYS A 120 -0.13 7.93 15.70
CA LYS A 120 -0.94 7.87 16.94
C LYS A 120 -2.39 7.52 16.66
N GLY A 121 -2.97 8.06 15.59
CA GLY A 121 -4.35 7.75 15.19
C GLY A 121 -4.55 6.28 14.78
N LEU A 122 -3.49 5.62 14.30
CA LEU A 122 -3.54 4.24 13.84
C LEU A 122 -3.39 3.23 14.98
N VAL A 123 -2.76 3.61 16.10
CA VAL A 123 -2.52 2.69 17.22
C VAL A 123 -3.82 2.14 17.79
N SER A 124 -4.85 2.98 17.95
CA SER A 124 -6.15 2.53 18.46
C SER A 124 -6.90 1.61 17.50
N THR A 125 -6.50 1.55 16.23
CA THR A 125 -7.10 0.65 15.24
C THR A 125 -6.36 -0.68 15.13
N ILE A 126 -5.23 -0.85 15.81
CA ILE A 126 -4.45 -2.11 15.81
C ILE A 126 -5.23 -3.18 16.59
N PRO A 127 -5.63 -4.29 15.95
CA PRO A 127 -6.25 -5.41 16.66
C PRO A 127 -5.33 -5.96 17.77
N PRO A 128 -5.86 -6.35 18.95
CA PRO A 128 -5.03 -6.82 20.06
C PRO A 128 -4.10 -8.00 19.71
N ASN A 129 -4.54 -8.89 18.82
CA ASN A 129 -3.76 -10.03 18.33
C ASN A 129 -2.59 -9.66 17.41
N THR A 130 -2.55 -8.44 16.86
CA THR A 130 -1.44 -7.97 16.04
C THR A 130 -0.14 -7.83 16.86
N TRP A 131 -0.23 -7.58 18.17
CA TRP A 131 0.96 -7.49 19.03
C TRP A 131 1.72 -8.81 19.13
N ASP A 132 1.04 -9.96 19.08
CA ASP A 132 1.70 -11.25 19.02
C ASP A 132 2.47 -11.42 17.70
N GLN A 133 1.92 -10.92 16.59
CA GLN A 133 2.61 -10.93 15.30
C GLN A 133 3.83 -10.00 15.32
N VAL A 134 3.70 -8.78 15.84
CA VAL A 134 4.83 -7.84 16.02
C VAL A 134 5.97 -8.50 16.82
N ASN A 135 5.61 -9.28 17.85
CA ASN A 135 6.61 -9.91 18.70
C ASN A 135 7.25 -11.15 18.07
N ASN A 136 6.49 -11.96 17.32
CA ASN A 136 6.95 -13.27 16.82
C ASN A 136 7.38 -13.26 15.34
N ASP A 137 6.82 -12.38 14.50
CA ASP A 137 7.09 -12.27 13.06
C ASP A 137 7.03 -10.80 12.61
N PHE A 138 8.11 -10.05 12.88
CA PHE A 138 8.18 -8.63 12.53
C PHE A 138 8.40 -8.40 11.02
N GLU A 139 8.76 -9.43 10.24
CA GLU A 139 9.04 -9.27 8.80
C GLU A 139 7.80 -8.76 8.03
N GLY A 140 6.60 -9.13 8.47
CA GLY A 140 5.34 -8.62 7.90
C GLY A 140 5.09 -7.13 8.11
N PHE A 141 5.87 -6.46 8.97
CA PHE A 141 5.78 -5.01 9.18
C PHE A 141 6.82 -4.22 8.37
N LEU A 142 7.71 -4.92 7.66
CA LEU A 142 8.60 -4.27 6.69
C LEU A 142 7.78 -3.83 5.46
N PRO A 143 7.93 -2.59 5.01
CA PRO A 143 7.21 -2.12 3.84
C PRO A 143 7.79 -2.79 2.57
N TYR A 144 6.92 -3.08 1.61
CA TYR A 144 7.30 -3.87 0.43
C TYR A 144 8.28 -3.15 -0.50
N ASP A 145 8.33 -1.82 -0.44
CA ASP A 145 9.17 -0.94 -1.23
C ASP A 145 10.66 -0.97 -0.82
N LEU A 146 11.01 -1.68 0.26
CA LEU A 146 12.40 -2.08 0.56
C LEU A 146 12.93 -3.14 -0.42
N ASN A 147 12.07 -3.73 -1.25
CA ASN A 147 12.42 -4.77 -2.23
C ASN A 147 13.11 -6.00 -1.58
N LEU A 148 12.73 -6.31 -0.34
CA LEU A 148 13.24 -7.46 0.40
C LEU A 148 12.34 -8.68 0.19
N THR A 149 12.96 -9.83 -0.07
CA THR A 149 12.28 -11.13 -0.08
C THR A 149 12.11 -11.63 1.35
N ILE A 150 10.88 -11.80 1.80
CA ILE A 150 10.56 -12.28 3.16
C ILE A 150 11.10 -13.71 3.36
N GLY A 151 11.65 -13.97 4.55
CA GLY A 151 12.26 -15.25 4.94
C GLY A 151 13.72 -15.40 4.50
N THR A 152 14.33 -14.33 3.99
CA THR A 152 15.78 -14.30 3.71
C THR A 152 16.54 -13.74 4.92
N THR A 153 17.84 -14.03 5.00
CA THR A 153 18.68 -13.46 6.07
C THR A 153 18.66 -11.93 6.06
N GLU A 154 18.55 -11.31 4.89
CA GLU A 154 18.50 -9.86 4.75
C GLU A 154 17.20 -9.27 5.30
N SER A 155 16.04 -9.84 4.98
CA SER A 155 14.76 -9.38 5.54
C SER A 155 14.65 -9.62 7.04
N GLN A 156 15.14 -10.76 7.53
CA GLN A 156 15.21 -11.05 8.96
C GLN A 156 16.08 -10.04 9.71
N HIS A 157 17.24 -9.69 9.14
CA HIS A 157 18.12 -8.70 9.73
C HIS A 157 17.49 -7.30 9.72
N ALA A 158 16.85 -6.90 8.62
CA ALA A 158 16.13 -5.63 8.54
C ALA A 158 14.98 -5.56 9.56
N ALA A 159 14.19 -6.63 9.67
CA ALA A 159 13.08 -6.71 10.63
C ALA A 159 13.59 -6.60 12.07
N ALA A 160 14.66 -7.32 12.42
CA ALA A 160 15.28 -7.24 13.75
C ALA A 160 15.81 -5.83 14.05
N LEU A 161 16.44 -5.18 13.07
CA LEU A 161 16.96 -3.82 13.20
C LEU A 161 15.84 -2.81 13.43
N VAL A 162 14.78 -2.86 12.62
CA VAL A 162 13.62 -1.96 12.76
C VAL A 162 12.93 -2.20 14.10
N LYS A 163 12.61 -3.45 14.44
CA LYS A 163 11.98 -3.79 15.73
C LYS A 163 12.79 -3.27 16.90
N LYS A 164 14.11 -3.49 16.91
CA LYS A 164 15.01 -3.01 17.96
C LYS A 164 15.09 -1.47 18.01
N THR A 165 15.03 -0.81 16.86
CA THR A 165 15.08 0.66 16.79
C THR A 165 13.86 1.29 17.44
N TYR A 166 12.67 0.70 17.21
CA TYR A 166 11.44 1.17 17.84
C TYR A 166 11.31 0.62 19.25
N PHE A 167 11.18 -0.69 19.45
CA PHE A 167 10.80 -1.30 20.74
C PHE A 167 11.97 -1.67 21.66
N GLY A 168 13.22 -1.42 21.25
CA GLY A 168 14.39 -1.82 22.03
C GLY A 168 14.43 -3.33 22.28
N ASN A 169 14.57 -3.71 23.54
CA ASN A 169 14.53 -5.10 24.00
C ASN A 169 13.19 -5.45 24.69
N GLU A 170 12.19 -4.56 24.62
CA GLU A 170 10.90 -4.76 25.26
C GLU A 170 9.97 -5.60 24.38
N THR A 171 9.01 -6.28 25.03
CA THR A 171 7.86 -6.85 24.34
C THR A 171 6.97 -5.71 23.85
N ALA A 172 6.72 -5.66 22.55
CA ALA A 172 5.85 -4.66 21.95
C ALA A 172 4.40 -4.85 22.41
N SER A 173 3.75 -3.78 22.84
CA SER A 173 2.36 -3.80 23.29
C SER A 173 1.71 -2.43 23.12
N ILE A 174 0.38 -2.38 23.25
CA ILE A 174 -0.35 -1.11 23.29
C ILE A 174 0.08 -0.21 24.47
N ALA A 175 0.66 -0.78 25.54
CA ALA A 175 1.08 -0.01 26.71
C ALA A 175 2.38 0.78 26.48
N ASN A 176 3.26 0.33 25.59
CA ASN A 176 4.53 1.00 25.29
C ASN A 176 4.60 1.62 23.90
N VAL A 177 3.67 1.31 22.98
CA VAL A 177 3.68 1.86 21.61
C VAL A 177 3.73 3.38 21.54
N GLU A 178 3.05 4.10 22.46
CA GLU A 178 3.06 5.57 22.44
C GLU A 178 4.47 6.16 22.64
N GLN A 179 5.36 5.45 23.33
CA GLN A 179 6.75 5.88 23.55
C GLN A 179 7.57 5.86 22.25
N TYR A 180 7.07 5.16 21.24
CA TYR A 180 7.73 4.93 19.95
C TYR A 180 7.10 5.73 18.80
N ILE A 181 6.04 6.49 19.09
CA ILE A 181 5.44 7.47 18.18
C ILE A 181 6.07 8.83 18.51
N LYS A 182 7.10 9.21 17.75
CA LYS A 182 7.85 10.47 17.94
C LYS A 182 7.38 11.54 16.97
#